data_AF-A0A920JFM4-F1
#
_entry.id   AF-A0A920JFM4-F1
#
_cell.length_a   1.000
_cell.length_b   1.000
_cell.length_c   1.000
_cell.angle_alpha   90.00
_cell.angle_beta   90.00
_cell.angle_gamma   90.00
#
_symmetry.space_group_name_H-M   'P 1'
#
loop_
_entity.id
_entity.type
_entity.pdbx_description
1 polymer ?
#
loop_
_entity_poly.entity_id
_entity_poly.type
_entity_poly.pdbx_seq_one_letter_code
_entity_poly.pdbx_strand_id
1 'polypeptide(L)'
;MRETGLRLCLFLFIDGGHGEEPAKADFNGWVPKVKEGGTLAIHDVFPDPKDGGRPPYEQIYLPAIESGNWNEVHVEGSLRILKRV
;
A
#
# COMPACT_ATOMS: atom_id res chain seq x y z
N MET A 1 -17.11 -13.05 -24.82
CA MET A 1 -17.08 -12.17 -23.62
C MET A 1 -15.77 -12.49 -22.91
N ARG A 2 -14.83 -11.54 -22.82
CA ARG A 2 -13.56 -11.78 -22.10
C ARG A 2 -13.87 -11.68 -20.61
N GLU A 3 -13.60 -12.73 -19.85
CA GLU A 3 -13.58 -12.64 -18.39
C GLU A 3 -12.57 -11.57 -17.98
N THR A 4 -13.05 -10.42 -17.57
CA THR A 4 -12.27 -9.43 -16.82
C THR A 4 -12.17 -9.88 -15.37
N GLY A 5 -11.65 -11.09 -15.14
CA GLY A 5 -11.22 -11.49 -13.80
C GLY A 5 -10.06 -10.59 -13.42
N LEU A 6 -10.19 -9.84 -12.32
CA LEU A 6 -9.06 -9.12 -11.73
C LEU A 6 -7.92 -10.13 -11.56
N ARG A 7 -6.80 -9.93 -12.27
CA ARG A 7 -5.60 -10.72 -12.03
C ARG A 7 -5.09 -10.34 -10.65
N LEU A 8 -5.32 -11.22 -9.70
CA LEU A 8 -4.88 -11.03 -8.33
C LEU A 8 -3.39 -11.35 -8.20
N CYS A 9 -2.68 -10.57 -7.39
CA CYS A 9 -1.31 -10.81 -7.00
C CYS A 9 -1.21 -11.27 -5.54
N LEU A 10 -0.13 -12.00 -5.26
CA LEU A 10 0.25 -12.44 -3.90
C LEU A 10 1.08 -11.40 -3.16
N PHE A 11 1.77 -10.56 -3.91
CA PHE A 11 2.71 -9.56 -3.41
C PHE A 11 2.60 -8.32 -4.29
N LEU A 12 2.53 -7.16 -3.65
CA LEU A 12 2.58 -5.84 -4.25
C LEU A 12 3.57 -5.00 -3.46
N PHE A 13 4.52 -4.38 -4.15
CA PHE A 13 5.43 -3.41 -3.57
C PHE A 13 5.18 -2.06 -4.23
N ILE A 14 4.82 -1.04 -3.44
CA ILE A 14 4.65 0.33 -3.92
C ILE A 14 5.86 1.15 -3.46
N ASP A 15 6.63 1.57 -4.46
CA ASP A 15 7.81 2.44 -4.35
C ASP A 15 7.85 3.37 -5.58
N GLY A 16 6.68 3.96 -5.87
CA GLY A 16 6.43 4.78 -7.05
C GLY A 16 6.68 6.27 -6.79
N GLY A 17 5.74 7.10 -7.25
CA GLY A 17 5.85 8.56 -7.07
C GLY A 17 5.48 9.00 -5.65
N HIS A 18 6.26 9.94 -5.10
CA HIS A 18 6.13 10.45 -3.73
C HIS A 18 5.31 11.74 -3.62
N GLY A 19 4.46 12.03 -4.61
CA GLY A 19 3.45 13.08 -4.55
C GLY A 19 2.08 12.52 -4.14
N GLU A 20 1.16 13.39 -3.72
CA GLU A 20 -0.20 12.98 -3.33
C GLU A 20 -0.91 12.20 -4.45
N GLU A 21 -1.01 12.80 -5.63
CA GLU A 21 -1.67 12.20 -6.80
C GLU A 21 -1.08 10.84 -7.23
N PRO A 22 0.25 10.70 -7.46
CA PRO A 22 0.80 9.39 -7.84
C PRO A 22 0.63 8.34 -6.76
N ALA A 23 0.85 8.66 -5.47
CA ALA A 23 0.69 7.70 -4.38
C ALA A 23 -0.76 7.21 -4.26
N LYS A 24 -1.73 8.12 -4.37
CA LYS A 24 -3.16 7.81 -4.38
C LYS A 24 -3.58 7.00 -5.61
N ALA A 25 -3.03 7.32 -6.78
CA ALA A 25 -3.28 6.57 -8.01
C ALA A 25 -2.74 5.14 -7.91
N ASP A 26 -1.55 4.96 -7.33
CA ASP A 26 -0.97 3.63 -7.09
C ASP A 26 -1.80 2.81 -6.10
N PHE A 27 -2.23 3.42 -4.99
CA PHE A 27 -3.14 2.77 -4.04
C PHE A 27 -4.41 2.28 -4.74
N ASN A 28 -5.14 3.18 -5.40
CA ASN A 28 -6.41 2.85 -6.04
C ASN A 28 -6.27 1.85 -7.20
N GLY A 29 -5.18 1.94 -7.97
CA GLY A 29 -4.97 1.12 -9.15
C GLY A 29 -4.41 -0.28 -8.88
N TRP A 30 -3.69 -0.47 -7.77
CA TRP A 30 -2.96 -1.71 -7.50
C TRP A 30 -3.39 -2.44 -6.24
N VAL A 31 -3.70 -1.74 -5.14
CA VAL A 31 -4.03 -2.39 -3.86
C VAL A 31 -5.24 -3.33 -3.95
N PRO A 32 -6.32 -3.02 -4.70
CA PRO A 32 -7.44 -3.94 -4.88
C PRO A 32 -7.09 -5.26 -5.59
N LYS A 33 -5.90 -5.35 -6.21
CA LYS A 33 -5.43 -6.56 -6.90
C LYS A 33 -4.70 -7.51 -5.95
N VAL A 34 -4.41 -7.13 -4.70
CA VAL A 34 -3.79 -8.04 -3.74
C VAL A 34 -4.85 -9.00 -3.20
N LYS A 35 -4.61 -10.31 -3.30
CA LYS A 35 -5.55 -11.33 -2.79
C LYS A 35 -5.57 -11.39 -1.25
N GLU A 36 -6.59 -12.02 -0.69
CA GLU A 36 -6.61 -12.41 0.74
C GLU A 36 -5.35 -13.20 1.11
N GLY A 37 -4.74 -12.89 2.26
CA GLY A 37 -3.45 -13.47 2.63
C GLY A 37 -2.32 -13.09 1.68
N GLY A 38 -2.49 -12.08 0.84
CA GLY A 38 -1.43 -11.43 0.08
C GLY A 38 -0.69 -10.39 0.93
N THR A 39 0.40 -9.85 0.39
CA THR A 39 1.26 -8.88 1.06
C THR A 39 1.32 -7.57 0.27
N LEU A 40 1.16 -6.45 0.97
CA LEU A 40 1.41 -5.10 0.48
C LEU A 40 2.64 -4.55 1.21
N ALA A 41 3.70 -4.26 0.48
CA ALA A 41 4.88 -3.55 0.97
C ALA A 41 4.82 -2.09 0.48
N ILE A 42 5.06 -1.14 1.37
CA ILE A 42 5.02 0.30 1.07
C ILE A 42 6.33 0.91 1.57
N HIS A 43 7.10 1.51 0.67
CA HIS A 43 8.34 2.21 1.03
C HIS A 43 8.06 3.68 1.40
N ASP A 44 9.03 4.31 2.08
CA ASP A 44 9.00 5.73 2.44
C ASP A 44 7.77 6.17 3.24
N VAL A 45 7.34 5.30 4.16
CA VAL A 45 6.28 5.59 5.12
C VAL A 45 6.86 6.31 6.34
N PHE A 46 6.59 7.62 6.43
CA PHE A 46 7.01 8.48 7.54
C PHE A 46 5.81 9.01 8.35
N PRO A 47 5.53 8.45 9.55
CA PRO A 47 4.46 8.93 10.42
C PRO A 47 4.70 10.32 11.01
N ASP A 48 5.96 10.74 11.21
CA ASP A 48 6.34 12.10 11.60
C ASP A 48 6.78 12.89 10.35
N PRO A 49 6.21 14.08 10.06
CA PRO A 49 6.62 14.91 8.92
C PRO A 49 8.09 15.34 8.94
N LYS A 50 8.77 15.26 10.10
CA LYS A 50 10.19 15.62 10.22
C LYS A 50 11.11 14.59 9.59
N ASP A 51 10.65 13.35 9.44
CA ASP A 51 11.47 12.24 8.94
C ASP A 51 11.39 12.09 7.42
N GLY A 52 10.40 12.72 6.76
CA GLY A 52 10.27 12.68 5.30
C GLY A 52 8.92 13.20 4.79
N GLY A 53 8.76 13.12 3.46
CA GLY A 53 7.49 13.41 2.80
C GLY A 53 6.40 12.44 3.23
N ARG A 54 5.16 12.92 3.31
CA ARG A 54 4.03 12.16 3.83
C ARG A 54 3.16 11.36 2.83
N PRO A 55 3.23 11.53 1.49
CA PRO A 55 2.29 10.85 0.61
C PRO A 55 2.19 9.32 0.73
N PRO A 56 3.27 8.53 0.89
CA PRO A 56 3.12 7.09 1.14
C PRO A 56 2.42 6.77 2.47
N TYR A 57 2.65 7.58 3.50
CA TYR A 57 1.96 7.46 4.78
C TYR A 57 0.47 7.79 4.67
N GLU A 58 0.12 8.91 4.03
CA GLU A 58 -1.24 9.46 4.01
C GLU A 58 -2.14 8.87 2.92
N GLN A 59 -1.57 8.55 1.76
CA GLN A 59 -2.34 8.13 0.58
C GLN A 59 -2.36 6.61 0.37
N ILE A 60 -1.54 5.86 1.12
CA ILE A 60 -1.40 4.41 0.96
C ILE A 60 -1.51 3.69 2.31
N TYR A 61 -0.59 3.97 3.25
CA TYR A 61 -0.51 3.23 4.51
C TYR A 61 -1.73 3.48 5.41
N LEU A 62 -2.06 4.73 5.72
CA LEU A 62 -3.21 5.07 6.57
C LEU A 62 -4.53 4.53 5.99
N PRO A 63 -4.87 4.77 4.71
CA PRO A 63 -6.08 4.21 4.12
C PRO A 63 -6.14 2.67 4.18
N ALA A 64 -5.00 1.99 4.02
CA ALA A 64 -4.95 0.53 4.16
C ALA A 64 -5.30 0.09 5.60
N ILE A 65 -4.65 0.68 6.60
CA ILE A 65 -4.88 0.35 8.02
C ILE A 65 -6.31 0.71 8.46
N GLU A 66 -6.77 1.91 8.13
CA GLU A 66 -8.11 2.40 8.49
C GLU A 66 -9.24 1.59 7.85
N SER A 67 -8.97 0.93 6.72
CA SER A 67 -9.96 0.05 6.08
C SER A 67 -10.28 -1.21 6.91
N GLY A 68 -9.43 -1.59 7.85
CA GLY A 68 -9.56 -2.82 8.64
C GLY A 68 -9.27 -4.12 7.87
N ASN A 69 -8.95 -4.06 6.58
CA ASN A 69 -8.65 -5.24 5.74
C ASN A 69 -7.17 -5.64 5.75
N TRP A 70 -6.35 -4.96 6.56
CA TRP A 70 -4.90 -5.09 6.55
C TRP A 70 -4.34 -5.09 7.96
N ASN A 71 -3.46 -6.04 8.23
CA ASN A 71 -2.65 -6.08 9.45
C ASN A 71 -1.21 -5.69 9.13
N GLU A 72 -0.64 -4.75 9.88
CA GLU A 72 0.82 -4.53 9.84
C GLU A 72 1.53 -5.70 10.51
N VAL A 73 2.46 -6.32 9.78
CA VAL A 73 3.18 -7.52 10.24
C VAL A 73 4.68 -7.30 10.38
N HIS A 74 5.25 -6.26 9.76
CA HIS A 74 6.67 -5.93 9.90
C HIS A 74 6.95 -4.46 9.57
N VAL A 75 7.98 -3.92 10.24
CA VAL A 75 8.50 -2.57 10.07
C VAL A 75 10.02 -2.64 10.02
N GLU A 76 10.63 -2.07 8.99
CA GLU A 76 12.08 -1.95 8.84
C GLU A 76 12.40 -0.57 8.25
N GLY A 77 12.94 0.35 9.06
CA GLY A 77 13.12 1.74 8.64
C GLY A 77 11.81 2.40 8.18
N SER A 78 11.79 2.92 6.95
CA SER A 78 10.60 3.52 6.32
C SER A 78 9.69 2.49 5.62
N LEU A 79 10.09 1.21 5.56
CA LEU A 79 9.29 0.14 4.97
C LEU A 79 8.20 -0.31 5.93
N ARG A 80 6.98 -0.48 5.42
CA ARG A 80 5.87 -1.16 6.10
C ARG A 80 5.42 -2.36 5.30
N ILE A 81 5.22 -3.48 6.00
CA ILE A 81 4.70 -4.72 5.41
C ILE A 81 3.33 -4.99 6.01
N LEU A 82 2.31 -5.00 5.15
CA LEU A 82 0.92 -5.28 5.49
C LEU A 82 0.49 -6.62 4.91
N LYS A 83 -0.31 -7.36 5.68
CA LYS A 83 -0.96 -8.61 5.26
C LYS A 83 -2.46 -8.38 5.09
N ARG A 84 -3.00 -8.77 3.94
CA ARG A 84 -4.44 -8.67 3.69
C ARG A 84 -5.19 -9.76 4.47
N VAL A 85 -6.23 -9.37 5.20
CA VAL A 85 -7.08 -10.24 6.02
C VAL A 85 -8.51 -10.25 5.56
#